data_AF-G2PZ83-F1
#
_entry.id   AF-G2PZ83-F1
#
_cell.length_a   1.000
_cell.length_b   1.000
_cell.length_c   1.000
_cell.angle_alpha   90.00
_cell.angle_beta   90.00
_cell.angle_gamma   90.00
#
_symmetry.space_group_name_H-M   'P 1'
#
loop_
_entity.id
_entity.type
_entity.pdbx_description
1 polymer ?
#
loop_
_entity_poly.entity_id
_entity_poly.type
_entity_poly.pdbx_seq_one_letter_code
_entity_poly.pdbx_strand_id
1 'polypeptide(L)'
;MPPFNPFVNDFNKLRNFSRIVYLYGCYSREDAENFNIAKRTFDDELRRMRIFLGEEKYLIDEKDGKRKLPCIVEDFFKDVENPLVNIYFSKTSTALQTTLFFMTLQVLNAEHDKKASAGQILDKISQVLDRDVADADLESSLKRILKQMQQLGIIKYLKDEKVYLLCSQAKEVFKDFSIDEIKNIYISVLFFINSHVPSVPGWYLKESLEKYLLELGEKEFIENASSMFWFTYVPHHYILEEELVWKFLEAASNNKKLKVWYWLRKKNKKTEFVCLPVRIVYDVKLGRWYFLVAKEEEVLALPAWRVEKIEILQESFNPKQILPLANLIEKCFFVSVPKRKKGFEKITIRFKNPSNSSYNFVLARVKRELKNARINRVDEETFEVEYELSNIKEFKGWLRSFCERALVLSTTEASRKLREEMINEWKEILKNYGDIS
;
A
#
# COMPACT_ATOMS: atom_id res chain seq x y z
N MET A 1 -15.03 17.89 -29.44
CA MET A 1 -14.06 17.67 -28.35
C MET A 1 -13.69 16.20 -28.35
N PRO A 2 -12.42 15.81 -28.12
CA PRO A 2 -12.09 14.41 -27.93
C PRO A 2 -12.83 13.87 -26.69
N PRO A 3 -13.41 12.67 -26.75
CA PRO A 3 -14.15 12.07 -25.63
C PRO A 3 -13.22 11.80 -24.44
N PHE A 4 -13.79 11.84 -23.23
CA PHE A 4 -13.07 11.48 -22.01
C PHE A 4 -12.55 10.04 -22.10
N ASN A 5 -11.27 9.87 -21.81
CA ASN A 5 -10.62 8.57 -21.84
C ASN A 5 -10.33 8.10 -20.40
N PRO A 6 -11.03 7.08 -19.88
CA PRO A 6 -10.78 6.56 -18.53
C PRO A 6 -9.48 5.73 -18.43
N PHE A 7 -8.80 5.43 -19.55
CA PHE A 7 -7.60 4.61 -19.54
C PHE A 7 -6.44 5.25 -18.75
N VAL A 8 -5.77 4.40 -17.97
CA VAL A 8 -4.60 4.74 -17.17
C VAL A 8 -3.38 4.22 -17.90
N ASN A 9 -2.63 5.11 -18.53
CA ASN A 9 -1.40 4.74 -19.26
C ASN A 9 -0.17 4.71 -18.33
N ASP A 10 -0.26 5.32 -17.16
CA ASP A 10 0.81 5.41 -16.18
C ASP A 10 0.22 5.38 -14.77
N PHE A 11 0.45 4.26 -14.06
CA PHE A 11 -0.04 4.07 -12.69
C PHE A 11 0.50 5.14 -11.73
N ASN A 12 1.70 5.68 -11.97
CA ASN A 12 2.25 6.72 -11.10
C ASN A 12 1.46 8.03 -11.19
N LYS A 13 0.85 8.35 -12.33
CA LYS A 13 -0.04 9.53 -12.44
C LYS A 13 -1.26 9.36 -11.54
N LEU A 14 -1.92 8.21 -11.65
CA LEU A 14 -3.08 7.88 -10.83
C LEU A 14 -2.69 7.88 -9.35
N ARG A 15 -1.64 7.15 -8.98
CA ARG A 15 -1.09 7.10 -7.62
C ARG A 15 -0.82 8.49 -7.05
N ASN A 16 -0.15 9.37 -7.80
CA ASN A 16 0.16 10.72 -7.35
C ASN A 16 -1.10 11.57 -7.18
N PHE A 17 -2.05 11.47 -8.11
CA PHE A 17 -3.31 12.21 -8.02
C PHE A 17 -4.20 11.71 -6.88
N SER A 18 -4.25 10.39 -6.61
CA SER A 18 -4.96 9.83 -5.46
C SER A 18 -4.43 10.40 -4.13
N ARG A 19 -3.13 10.72 -4.03
CA ARG A 19 -2.60 11.40 -2.84
C ARG A 19 -3.12 12.84 -2.72
N ILE A 20 -3.30 13.56 -3.83
CA ILE A 20 -3.89 14.91 -3.81
C ILE A 20 -5.29 14.86 -3.21
N VAL A 21 -6.12 13.94 -3.69
CA VAL A 21 -7.53 13.84 -3.29
C VAL A 21 -7.68 13.22 -1.90
N TYR A 22 -6.99 12.11 -1.61
CA TYR A 22 -7.18 11.35 -0.35
C TYR A 22 -6.37 11.91 0.83
N LEU A 23 -5.10 12.28 0.63
CA LEU A 23 -4.20 12.62 1.74
C LEU A 23 -4.19 14.10 2.07
N TYR A 24 -4.15 14.93 1.04
CA TYR A 24 -4.06 16.37 1.25
C TYR A 24 -5.45 17.00 1.30
N GLY A 25 -6.41 16.49 0.52
CA GLY A 25 -7.83 16.87 0.56
C GLY A 25 -8.08 18.33 0.23
N CYS A 26 -9.35 18.72 0.05
CA CYS A 26 -9.75 20.13 0.00
C CYS A 26 -9.04 20.99 -1.09
N TYR A 27 -8.58 20.38 -2.18
CA TYR A 27 -8.05 21.09 -3.35
C TYR A 27 -9.06 21.10 -4.47
N SER A 28 -9.34 22.28 -4.98
CA SER A 28 -10.16 22.51 -6.17
C SER A 28 -9.31 22.48 -7.45
N ARG A 29 -9.99 22.51 -8.60
CA ARG A 29 -9.34 22.74 -9.90
C ARG A 29 -8.52 24.03 -9.93
N GLU A 30 -8.85 25.03 -9.11
CA GLU A 30 -8.10 26.27 -9.01
C GLU A 30 -6.70 26.06 -8.42
N ASP A 31 -6.49 25.00 -7.64
CA ASP A 31 -5.21 24.67 -7.00
C ASP A 31 -4.31 23.77 -7.84
N ALA A 32 -4.75 23.39 -9.04
CA ALA A 32 -4.02 22.48 -9.93
C ALA A 32 -2.55 22.91 -10.15
N GLU A 33 -2.30 24.22 -10.22
CA GLU A 33 -0.97 24.80 -10.39
C GLU A 33 -0.03 24.52 -9.21
N ASN A 34 -0.55 24.37 -7.98
CA ASN A 34 0.25 24.01 -6.79
C ASN A 34 0.91 22.63 -6.93
N PHE A 35 0.35 21.77 -7.79
CA PHE A 35 0.84 20.42 -8.06
C PHE A 35 1.50 20.29 -9.43
N ASN A 36 1.73 21.41 -10.14
CA ASN A 36 2.24 21.43 -11.52
C ASN A 36 1.39 20.61 -12.51
N ILE A 37 0.06 20.62 -12.33
CA ILE A 37 -0.89 19.98 -13.25
C ILE A 37 -1.82 21.03 -13.85
N ALA A 38 -2.21 20.84 -15.12
CA ALA A 38 -3.18 21.73 -15.77
C ALA A 38 -4.59 21.49 -15.20
N LYS A 39 -5.44 22.52 -15.16
CA LYS A 39 -6.82 22.41 -14.66
C LYS A 39 -7.63 21.32 -15.37
N ARG A 40 -7.45 21.18 -16.68
CA ARG A 40 -8.08 20.09 -17.46
C ARG A 40 -7.62 18.71 -17.00
N THR A 41 -6.31 18.54 -16.76
CA THR A 41 -5.77 17.28 -16.24
C THR A 41 -6.33 16.99 -14.86
N PHE A 42 -6.46 18.00 -14.00
CA PHE A 42 -7.11 17.86 -12.70
C PHE A 42 -8.56 17.34 -12.85
N ASP A 43 -9.35 17.96 -13.72
CA ASP A 43 -10.74 17.55 -13.97
C ASP A 43 -10.81 16.10 -14.51
N ASP A 44 -9.94 15.73 -15.46
CA ASP A 44 -9.89 14.39 -16.04
C ASP A 44 -9.47 13.32 -15.01
N GLU A 45 -8.43 13.57 -14.20
CA GLU A 45 -8.01 12.63 -13.15
C GLU A 45 -9.04 12.54 -12.02
N LEU A 46 -9.73 13.64 -11.67
CA LEU A 46 -10.82 13.63 -10.70
C LEU A 46 -11.98 12.77 -11.19
N ARG A 47 -12.32 12.86 -12.48
CA ARG A 47 -13.33 12.00 -13.08
C ARG A 47 -12.92 10.53 -13.07
N ARG A 48 -11.64 10.21 -13.29
CA ARG A 48 -11.15 8.81 -13.12
C ARG A 48 -11.26 8.34 -11.68
N MET A 49 -10.86 9.19 -10.72
CA MET A 49 -10.98 8.86 -9.29
C MET A 49 -12.42 8.58 -8.88
N ARG A 50 -13.42 9.33 -9.38
CA ARG A 50 -14.84 9.02 -9.16
C ARG A 50 -15.19 7.60 -9.56
N ILE A 51 -14.82 7.20 -10.79
CA ILE A 51 -15.08 5.84 -11.29
C ILE A 51 -14.47 4.79 -10.36
N PHE A 52 -13.21 4.97 -9.93
CA PHE A 52 -12.55 4.01 -9.03
C PHE A 52 -13.15 3.99 -7.62
N LEU A 53 -13.65 5.13 -7.15
CA LEU A 53 -14.23 5.31 -5.83
C LEU A 53 -15.76 5.07 -5.82
N GLY A 54 -16.29 4.31 -6.78
CA GLY A 54 -17.72 3.95 -6.80
C GLY A 54 -18.64 5.14 -7.08
N GLU A 55 -18.22 6.01 -8.00
CA GLU A 55 -18.88 7.25 -8.40
C GLU A 55 -19.06 8.22 -7.21
N GLU A 56 -20.28 8.33 -6.69
CA GLU A 56 -20.62 9.25 -5.59
C GLU A 56 -20.62 8.53 -4.22
N LYS A 57 -20.21 7.24 -4.16
CA LYS A 57 -20.19 6.48 -2.91
C LYS A 57 -19.17 7.03 -1.91
N TYR A 58 -17.92 7.21 -2.34
CA TYR A 58 -16.83 7.63 -1.46
C TYR A 58 -16.31 9.04 -1.74
N LEU A 59 -16.75 9.68 -2.83
CA LEU A 59 -16.31 11.03 -3.21
C LEU A 59 -17.50 11.96 -3.29
N ILE A 60 -17.52 12.98 -2.42
CA ILE A 60 -18.51 14.06 -2.46
C ILE A 60 -17.85 15.38 -2.81
N ASP A 61 -18.68 16.35 -3.15
CA ASP A 61 -18.23 17.71 -3.43
C ASP A 61 -18.73 18.69 -2.38
N GLU A 62 -17.82 19.22 -1.60
CA GLU A 62 -18.09 20.34 -0.71
C GLU A 62 -17.94 21.68 -1.45
N LYS A 63 -18.70 22.68 -1.03
CA LYS A 63 -18.63 24.03 -1.58
C LYS A 63 -17.95 24.95 -0.59
N ASP A 64 -16.86 25.57 -1.04
CA ASP A 64 -16.21 26.70 -0.35
C ASP A 64 -16.36 27.95 -1.22
N GLY A 65 -17.41 28.72 -0.97
CA GLY A 65 -17.82 29.84 -1.82
C GLY A 65 -18.13 29.38 -3.25
N LYS A 66 -17.29 29.79 -4.22
CA LYS A 66 -17.40 29.37 -5.64
C LYS A 66 -16.59 28.12 -5.98
N ARG A 67 -15.75 27.64 -5.06
CA ARG A 67 -14.86 26.50 -5.27
C ARG A 67 -15.61 25.21 -4.95
N LYS A 68 -15.29 24.19 -5.74
CA LYS A 68 -15.80 22.84 -5.59
C LYS A 68 -14.66 21.96 -5.10
N LEU A 69 -14.77 21.46 -3.87
CA LEU A 69 -13.75 20.70 -3.17
C LEU A 69 -14.13 19.22 -3.16
N PRO A 70 -13.39 18.35 -3.87
CA PRO A 70 -13.60 16.93 -3.78
C PRO A 70 -13.10 16.43 -2.43
N CYS A 71 -13.99 15.79 -1.69
CA CYS A 71 -13.73 15.25 -0.36
C CYS A 71 -13.99 13.75 -0.38
N ILE A 72 -13.04 12.96 0.11
CA ILE A 72 -13.26 11.54 0.35
C ILE A 72 -13.94 11.38 1.69
N VAL A 73 -15.08 10.71 1.69
CA VAL A 73 -15.88 10.45 2.88
C VAL A 73 -15.87 8.96 3.13
N GLU A 74 -15.35 8.59 4.29
CA GLU A 74 -15.31 7.21 4.77
C GLU A 74 -16.23 7.12 5.99
N ASP A 75 -17.16 6.17 5.95
CA ASP A 75 -18.01 5.84 7.09
C ASP A 75 -17.63 4.45 7.58
N PHE A 76 -16.74 4.39 8.57
CA PHE A 76 -16.22 3.15 9.15
C PHE A 76 -17.31 2.25 9.78
N PHE A 77 -18.53 2.78 9.97
CA PHE A 77 -19.66 2.02 10.47
C PHE A 77 -20.57 1.46 9.35
N LYS A 78 -20.37 1.89 8.11
CA LYS A 78 -21.12 1.41 6.94
C LYS A 78 -20.28 0.58 5.99
N ASP A 79 -19.06 1.03 5.72
CA ASP A 79 -18.16 0.41 4.75
C ASP A 79 -16.83 0.05 5.41
N VAL A 80 -16.44 -1.21 5.25
CA VAL A 80 -15.21 -1.79 5.81
C VAL A 80 -14.16 -2.01 4.72
N GLU A 81 -14.46 -1.54 3.51
CA GLU A 81 -13.61 -1.70 2.36
C GLU A 81 -12.72 -0.49 2.14
N ASN A 82 -11.46 -0.74 1.78
CA ASN A 82 -10.56 0.30 1.32
C ASN A 82 -10.91 0.65 -0.14
N PRO A 83 -11.54 1.81 -0.42
CA PRO A 83 -12.02 2.10 -1.77
C PRO A 83 -10.89 2.34 -2.77
N LEU A 84 -9.67 2.64 -2.29
CA LEU A 84 -8.50 2.83 -3.14
C LEU A 84 -7.99 1.53 -3.76
N VAL A 85 -8.43 0.35 -3.30
CA VAL A 85 -8.00 -0.91 -3.92
C VAL A 85 -8.44 -1.04 -5.38
N ASN A 86 -9.57 -0.43 -5.74
CA ASN A 86 -10.11 -0.46 -7.10
C ASN A 86 -9.15 0.12 -8.15
N ILE A 87 -8.20 0.97 -7.73
CA ILE A 87 -7.12 1.47 -8.58
C ILE A 87 -6.25 0.32 -9.12
N TYR A 88 -6.03 -0.73 -8.33
CA TYR A 88 -5.27 -1.92 -8.74
C TYR A 88 -6.05 -2.82 -9.73
N PHE A 89 -7.38 -2.83 -9.65
CA PHE A 89 -8.22 -3.58 -10.59
C PHE A 89 -8.32 -2.92 -11.97
N SER A 90 -7.81 -1.70 -12.12
CA SER A 90 -7.81 -1.00 -13.40
C SER A 90 -6.87 -1.65 -14.42
N LYS A 91 -7.38 -1.84 -15.65
CA LYS A 91 -6.60 -2.33 -16.79
C LYS A 91 -6.96 -1.54 -18.04
N THR A 92 -5.95 -1.02 -18.72
CA THR A 92 -6.10 -0.42 -20.04
C THR A 92 -6.17 -1.53 -21.09
N SER A 93 -7.25 -1.55 -21.88
CA SER A 93 -7.48 -2.53 -22.94
C SER A 93 -8.23 -1.86 -24.10
N THR A 94 -7.86 -2.17 -25.34
CA THR A 94 -8.63 -1.72 -26.51
C THR A 94 -9.92 -2.52 -26.65
N ALA A 95 -10.91 -1.98 -27.38
CA ALA A 95 -12.15 -2.70 -27.67
C ALA A 95 -11.86 -4.08 -28.29
N LEU A 96 -10.96 -4.14 -29.28
CA LEU A 96 -10.55 -5.39 -29.91
C LEU A 96 -9.91 -6.37 -28.92
N GLN A 97 -8.97 -5.91 -28.07
CA GLN A 97 -8.35 -6.77 -27.06
C GLN A 97 -9.38 -7.35 -26.08
N THR A 98 -10.31 -6.52 -25.61
CA THR A 98 -11.38 -6.94 -24.70
C THR A 98 -12.30 -7.96 -25.37
N THR A 99 -12.73 -7.69 -26.60
CA THR A 99 -13.55 -8.62 -27.39
C THR A 99 -12.85 -9.96 -27.58
N LEU A 100 -11.59 -9.95 -28.02
CA LEU A 100 -10.80 -11.16 -28.21
C LEU A 100 -10.63 -11.96 -26.93
N PHE A 101 -10.40 -11.29 -25.79
CA PHE A 101 -10.26 -11.97 -24.49
C PHE A 101 -11.53 -12.75 -24.13
N PHE A 102 -12.70 -12.11 -24.20
CA PHE A 102 -13.96 -12.76 -23.84
C PHE A 102 -14.40 -13.81 -24.87
N MET A 103 -14.24 -13.54 -26.17
CA MET A 103 -14.59 -14.53 -27.19
C MET A 103 -13.67 -15.75 -27.12
N THR A 104 -12.38 -15.58 -26.83
CA THR A 104 -11.46 -16.72 -26.62
C THR A 104 -11.92 -17.60 -25.46
N LEU A 105 -12.35 -17.00 -24.34
CA LEU A 105 -12.93 -17.74 -23.22
C LEU A 105 -14.19 -18.50 -23.62
N GLN A 106 -15.10 -17.87 -24.37
CA GLN A 106 -16.35 -18.50 -24.81
C GLN A 106 -16.09 -19.67 -25.77
N VAL A 107 -15.20 -19.49 -26.75
CA VAL A 107 -14.82 -20.54 -27.69
C VAL A 107 -14.24 -21.72 -26.92
N LEU A 108 -13.21 -21.49 -26.09
CA LEU A 108 -12.61 -22.58 -25.32
C LEU A 108 -13.62 -23.25 -24.38
N ASN A 109 -14.52 -22.51 -23.74
CA ASN A 109 -15.51 -23.09 -22.84
C ASN A 109 -16.60 -23.92 -23.57
N ALA A 110 -16.86 -23.64 -24.85
CA ALA A 110 -17.82 -24.37 -25.67
C ALA A 110 -17.23 -25.61 -26.36
N GLU A 111 -15.91 -25.70 -26.49
CA GLU A 111 -15.24 -26.85 -27.11
C GLU A 111 -15.20 -28.09 -26.22
N HIS A 112 -15.12 -29.26 -26.86
CA HIS A 112 -14.87 -30.52 -26.16
C HIS A 112 -13.56 -30.47 -25.36
N ASP A 113 -13.58 -31.00 -24.13
CA ASP A 113 -12.48 -30.92 -23.14
C ASP A 113 -11.97 -29.51 -22.84
N LYS A 114 -12.70 -28.47 -23.26
CA LYS A 114 -12.32 -27.07 -23.17
C LYS A 114 -10.98 -26.74 -23.84
N LYS A 115 -10.69 -27.38 -24.97
CA LYS A 115 -9.45 -27.24 -25.73
C LYS A 115 -9.69 -26.74 -27.15
N ALA A 116 -8.81 -25.87 -27.65
CA ALA A 116 -8.84 -25.44 -29.05
C ALA A 116 -7.45 -25.02 -29.55
N SER A 117 -7.17 -25.25 -30.84
CA SER A 117 -5.99 -24.67 -31.50
C SER A 117 -6.17 -23.18 -31.76
N ALA A 118 -5.06 -22.45 -31.97
CA ALA A 118 -5.13 -21.03 -32.33
C ALA A 118 -5.95 -20.76 -33.59
N GLY A 119 -5.87 -21.66 -34.59
CA GLY A 119 -6.63 -21.57 -35.84
C GLY A 119 -8.14 -21.70 -35.58
N GLN A 120 -8.57 -22.73 -34.85
CA GLN A 120 -9.98 -22.91 -34.50
C GLN A 120 -10.56 -21.72 -33.72
N ILE A 121 -9.78 -21.15 -32.79
CA ILE A 121 -10.18 -19.95 -32.05
C ILE A 121 -10.34 -18.78 -33.02
N LEU A 122 -9.36 -18.54 -33.89
CA LEU A 122 -9.40 -17.46 -34.86
C LEU A 122 -10.58 -17.60 -35.81
N ASP A 123 -10.77 -18.77 -36.40
CA ASP A 123 -11.84 -19.04 -37.37
C ASP A 123 -13.23 -18.75 -36.77
N LYS A 124 -13.49 -19.23 -35.55
CA LYS A 124 -14.76 -18.99 -34.85
C LYS A 124 -14.96 -17.51 -34.52
N ILE A 125 -13.91 -16.82 -34.07
CA ILE A 125 -13.98 -15.40 -33.74
C ILE A 125 -14.21 -14.56 -35.01
N SER A 126 -13.48 -14.85 -36.09
CA SER A 126 -13.60 -14.18 -37.38
C SER A 126 -15.01 -14.29 -37.94
N GLN A 127 -15.64 -15.47 -37.86
CA GLN A 127 -17.03 -15.67 -38.27
C GLN A 127 -18.01 -14.80 -37.47
N VAL A 128 -17.83 -14.70 -36.15
CA VAL A 128 -18.72 -13.90 -35.29
C VAL A 128 -18.53 -12.39 -35.51
N LEU A 129 -17.31 -11.97 -35.81
CA LEU A 129 -16.99 -10.56 -36.05
C LEU A 129 -17.22 -10.09 -37.48
N ASP A 130 -17.63 -11.00 -38.38
CA ASP A 130 -17.72 -10.76 -39.83
C ASP A 130 -16.42 -10.16 -40.39
N ARG A 131 -15.29 -10.73 -39.96
CA ARG A 131 -13.94 -10.34 -40.38
C ARG A 131 -13.25 -11.48 -41.08
N ASP A 132 -12.42 -11.14 -42.06
CA ASP A 132 -11.56 -12.11 -42.72
C ASP A 132 -10.55 -12.71 -41.73
N VAL A 133 -10.35 -14.02 -41.78
CA VAL A 133 -9.31 -14.74 -41.02
C VAL A 133 -7.92 -14.25 -41.43
N ALA A 134 -7.76 -13.74 -42.65
CA ALA A 134 -6.53 -13.12 -43.15
C ALA A 134 -6.25 -11.71 -42.59
N ASP A 135 -7.11 -11.15 -41.72
CA ASP A 135 -6.85 -9.88 -41.02
C ASP A 135 -5.64 -10.03 -40.07
N ALA A 136 -4.48 -9.54 -40.51
CA ALA A 136 -3.22 -9.61 -39.77
C ALA A 136 -3.29 -8.89 -38.40
N ASP A 137 -4.13 -7.86 -38.25
CA ASP A 137 -4.32 -7.16 -36.97
C ASP A 137 -5.11 -8.02 -35.98
N LEU A 138 -6.07 -8.81 -36.48
CA LEU A 138 -6.84 -9.75 -35.68
C LEU A 138 -5.96 -10.91 -35.19
N GLU A 139 -5.21 -11.55 -36.10
CA GLU A 139 -4.32 -12.67 -35.76
C GLU A 139 -3.24 -12.27 -34.75
N SER A 140 -2.56 -11.15 -35.00
CA SER A 140 -1.51 -10.64 -34.11
C SER A 140 -2.06 -10.25 -32.73
N SER A 141 -3.26 -9.66 -32.69
CA SER A 141 -3.95 -9.34 -31.44
C SER A 141 -4.36 -10.61 -30.67
N LEU A 142 -4.87 -11.63 -31.35
CA LEU A 142 -5.22 -12.92 -30.72
C LEU A 142 -3.98 -13.59 -30.12
N LYS A 143 -2.86 -13.66 -30.85
CA LYS A 143 -1.59 -14.21 -30.32
C LYS A 143 -1.16 -13.51 -29.03
N ARG A 144 -1.29 -12.18 -28.98
CA ARG A 144 -0.98 -11.40 -27.77
C ARG A 144 -1.93 -11.72 -26.62
N ILE A 145 -3.22 -11.88 -26.89
CA ILE A 145 -4.23 -12.28 -25.89
C ILE A 145 -3.96 -13.69 -25.36
N LEU A 146 -3.70 -14.66 -26.22
CA LEU A 146 -3.35 -16.04 -25.81
C LEU A 146 -2.10 -16.05 -24.93
N LYS A 147 -1.06 -15.32 -25.32
CA LYS A 147 0.15 -15.16 -24.50
C LYS A 147 -0.17 -14.54 -23.13
N GLN A 148 -1.00 -13.51 -23.10
CA GLN A 148 -1.43 -12.88 -21.85
C GLN A 148 -2.24 -13.84 -20.96
N MET A 149 -3.22 -14.54 -21.52
CA MET A 149 -4.03 -15.53 -20.79
C MET A 149 -3.16 -16.66 -20.25
N GLN A 150 -2.14 -17.09 -20.99
CA GLN A 150 -1.19 -18.10 -20.54
C GLN A 150 -0.30 -17.58 -19.40
N GLN A 151 0.15 -16.32 -19.47
CA GLN A 151 0.93 -15.69 -18.39
C GLN A 151 0.10 -15.54 -17.10
N LEU A 152 -1.20 -15.26 -17.23
CA LEU A 152 -2.15 -15.26 -16.12
C LEU A 152 -2.56 -16.68 -15.69
N GLY A 153 -2.14 -17.71 -16.43
CA GLY A 153 -2.50 -19.11 -16.23
C GLY A 153 -3.99 -19.43 -16.39
N ILE A 154 -4.73 -18.55 -17.08
CA ILE A 154 -6.13 -18.78 -17.48
C ILE A 154 -6.19 -19.90 -18.53
N ILE A 155 -5.15 -20.03 -19.35
CA ILE A 155 -5.02 -21.12 -20.33
C ILE A 155 -3.65 -21.78 -20.23
N LYS A 156 -3.56 -23.04 -20.63
CA LYS A 156 -2.31 -23.79 -20.75
C LYS A 156 -2.15 -24.29 -22.18
N TYR A 157 -0.98 -24.04 -22.78
CA TYR A 157 -0.67 -24.59 -24.10
C TYR A 157 -0.12 -26.01 -23.98
N LEU A 158 -0.82 -26.97 -24.58
CA LEU A 158 -0.43 -28.38 -24.65
C LEU A 158 0.37 -28.61 -25.93
N LYS A 159 1.70 -28.74 -25.79
CA LYS A 159 2.61 -28.80 -26.94
C LYS A 159 2.37 -30.00 -27.85
N ASP A 160 2.07 -31.16 -27.27
CA ASP A 160 1.90 -32.42 -28.02
C ASP A 160 0.63 -32.40 -28.87
N GLU A 161 -0.43 -31.77 -28.35
CA GLU A 161 -1.73 -31.61 -29.02
C GLU A 161 -1.80 -30.34 -29.89
N LYS A 162 -0.87 -29.38 -29.69
CA LYS A 162 -0.88 -28.03 -30.30
C LYS A 162 -2.16 -27.23 -30.04
N VAL A 163 -2.74 -27.38 -28.85
CA VAL A 163 -3.98 -26.70 -28.43
C VAL A 163 -3.79 -25.93 -27.13
N TYR A 164 -4.64 -24.94 -26.92
CA TYR A 164 -4.81 -24.25 -25.64
C TYR A 164 -5.95 -24.91 -24.87
N LEU A 165 -5.71 -25.23 -23.60
CA LEU A 165 -6.67 -25.73 -22.64
C LEU A 165 -7.11 -24.59 -21.71
N LEU A 166 -8.41 -24.40 -21.51
CA LEU A 166 -8.93 -23.49 -20.49
C LEU A 166 -8.73 -24.07 -19.09
N CYS A 167 -8.03 -23.32 -18.23
CA CYS A 167 -7.76 -23.70 -16.85
C CYS A 167 -8.78 -23.05 -15.90
N SER A 168 -9.16 -23.75 -14.84
CA SER A 168 -9.95 -23.19 -13.74
C SER A 168 -9.15 -23.23 -12.45
N GLN A 169 -8.23 -22.27 -12.31
CA GLN A 169 -7.30 -22.23 -11.17
C GLN A 169 -8.02 -22.21 -9.81
N ALA A 170 -9.10 -21.44 -9.69
CA ALA A 170 -9.87 -21.38 -8.43
C ALA A 170 -10.48 -22.75 -8.08
N LYS A 171 -11.08 -23.44 -9.06
CA LYS A 171 -11.64 -24.80 -8.84
C LYS A 171 -10.55 -25.79 -8.47
N GLU A 172 -9.38 -25.70 -9.09
CA GLU A 172 -8.25 -26.58 -8.77
C GLU A 172 -7.67 -26.32 -7.37
N VAL A 173 -7.55 -25.05 -6.97
CA VAL A 173 -7.03 -24.66 -5.65
C VAL A 173 -7.97 -25.10 -4.53
N PHE A 174 -9.28 -24.96 -4.73
CA PHE A 174 -10.28 -25.27 -3.71
C PHE A 174 -10.95 -26.65 -3.86
N LYS A 175 -10.48 -27.49 -4.78
CA LYS A 175 -11.13 -28.79 -5.11
C LYS A 175 -11.31 -29.73 -3.91
N ASP A 176 -10.38 -29.67 -2.96
CA ASP A 176 -10.32 -30.56 -1.80
C ASP A 176 -10.85 -29.88 -0.53
N PHE A 177 -11.37 -28.65 -0.63
CA PHE A 177 -11.94 -27.90 0.48
C PHE A 177 -13.46 -28.09 0.52
N SER A 178 -13.99 -28.33 1.71
CA SER A 178 -15.42 -28.23 1.98
C SER A 178 -15.90 -26.78 1.87
N ILE A 179 -17.20 -26.59 1.63
CA ILE A 179 -17.81 -25.26 1.56
C ILE A 179 -17.58 -24.48 2.88
N ASP A 180 -17.69 -25.16 4.02
CA ASP A 180 -17.47 -24.54 5.33
C ASP A 180 -16.01 -24.09 5.54
N GLU A 181 -15.03 -24.84 5.04
CA GLU A 181 -13.63 -24.40 5.07
C GLU A 181 -13.41 -23.16 4.19
N ILE A 182 -14.04 -23.09 3.02
CA ILE A 182 -13.96 -21.92 2.13
C ILE A 182 -14.61 -20.70 2.79
N LYS A 183 -15.75 -20.88 3.46
CA LYS A 183 -16.41 -19.84 4.27
C LYS A 183 -15.49 -19.33 5.38
N ASN A 184 -14.81 -20.24 6.09
CA ASN A 184 -13.85 -19.88 7.14
C ASN A 184 -12.63 -19.12 6.58
N ILE A 185 -12.12 -19.53 5.42
CA ILE A 185 -11.06 -18.80 4.71
C ILE A 185 -11.55 -17.40 4.33
N TYR A 186 -12.76 -17.27 3.78
CA TYR A 186 -13.34 -15.98 3.41
C TYR A 186 -13.46 -15.04 4.62
N ILE A 187 -14.00 -15.51 5.75
CA ILE A 187 -14.06 -14.73 7.00
C ILE A 187 -12.65 -14.30 7.45
N SER A 188 -11.68 -15.21 7.37
CA SER A 188 -10.28 -14.90 7.72
C SER A 188 -9.73 -13.81 6.81
N VAL A 189 -9.97 -13.89 5.51
CA VAL A 189 -9.55 -12.86 4.54
C VAL A 189 -10.19 -11.51 4.88
N LEU A 190 -11.50 -11.45 5.15
CA LEU A 190 -12.19 -10.21 5.56
C LEU A 190 -11.56 -9.56 6.79
N PHE A 191 -11.10 -10.36 7.75
CA PHE A 191 -10.40 -9.86 8.93
C PHE A 191 -8.98 -9.36 8.61
N PHE A 192 -8.21 -10.14 7.85
CA PHE A 192 -6.78 -9.86 7.62
C PHE A 192 -6.52 -8.72 6.64
N ILE A 193 -7.37 -8.51 5.62
CA ILE A 193 -7.20 -7.44 4.63
C ILE A 193 -7.22 -6.03 5.25
N ASN A 194 -7.89 -5.87 6.38
CA ASN A 194 -8.02 -4.60 7.08
C ASN A 194 -7.13 -4.48 8.33
N SER A 195 -6.57 -5.59 8.82
CA SER A 195 -5.72 -5.59 10.01
C SER A 195 -4.23 -5.72 9.71
N HIS A 196 -3.86 -6.17 8.52
CA HIS A 196 -2.47 -6.43 8.13
C HIS A 196 -2.13 -5.83 6.77
N VAL A 197 -0.86 -5.55 6.57
CA VAL A 197 -0.29 -5.05 5.32
C VAL A 197 0.96 -5.84 4.94
N PRO A 198 1.31 -5.98 3.64
CA PRO A 198 0.56 -5.53 2.45
C PRO A 198 -0.75 -6.29 2.26
N SER A 199 -1.83 -5.62 1.89
CA SER A 199 -3.19 -6.20 1.81
C SER A 199 -3.72 -6.41 0.40
N VAL A 200 -3.12 -5.83 -0.66
CA VAL A 200 -3.63 -5.92 -2.04
C VAL A 200 -3.90 -7.36 -2.48
N PRO A 201 -3.01 -8.35 -2.29
CA PRO A 201 -3.32 -9.73 -2.69
C PRO A 201 -4.52 -10.32 -1.94
N GLY A 202 -4.74 -9.93 -0.69
CA GLY A 202 -5.91 -10.34 0.08
C GLY A 202 -7.21 -9.78 -0.51
N TRP A 203 -7.20 -8.57 -1.08
CA TRP A 203 -8.34 -8.02 -1.82
C TRP A 203 -8.65 -8.82 -3.10
N TYR A 204 -7.64 -9.23 -3.86
CA TYR A 204 -7.84 -10.12 -5.02
C TYR A 204 -8.37 -11.49 -4.61
N LEU A 205 -7.89 -12.02 -3.47
CA LEU A 205 -8.36 -13.28 -2.92
C LEU A 205 -9.82 -13.17 -2.45
N LYS A 206 -10.19 -12.06 -1.78
CA LYS A 206 -11.58 -11.75 -1.40
C LYS A 206 -12.49 -11.81 -2.62
N GLU A 207 -12.21 -11.05 -3.68
CA GLU A 207 -13.05 -11.05 -4.88
C GLU A 207 -13.17 -12.44 -5.53
N SER A 208 -12.07 -13.21 -5.52
CA SER A 208 -12.03 -14.54 -6.11
C SER A 208 -12.88 -15.53 -5.29
N LEU A 209 -12.81 -15.46 -3.96
CA LEU A 209 -13.64 -16.24 -3.04
C LEU A 209 -15.11 -15.86 -3.15
N GLU A 210 -15.44 -14.57 -3.27
CA GLU A 210 -16.83 -14.11 -3.46
C GLU A 210 -17.43 -14.68 -4.73
N LYS A 211 -16.72 -14.58 -5.86
CA LYS A 211 -17.16 -15.16 -7.14
C LYS A 211 -17.34 -16.68 -7.04
N TYR A 212 -16.42 -17.36 -6.36
CA TYR A 212 -16.49 -18.80 -6.16
C TYR A 212 -17.66 -19.23 -5.28
N LEU A 213 -17.88 -18.55 -4.15
CA LEU A 213 -19.00 -18.79 -3.24
C LEU A 213 -20.35 -18.44 -3.89
N LEU A 214 -20.41 -17.40 -4.72
CA LEU A 214 -21.61 -17.09 -5.53
C LEU A 214 -21.92 -18.23 -6.51
N GLU A 215 -20.91 -18.81 -7.18
CA GLU A 215 -21.10 -20.00 -8.03
C GLU A 215 -21.65 -21.20 -7.25
N LEU A 216 -21.31 -21.32 -5.97
CA LEU A 216 -21.81 -22.36 -5.06
C LEU A 216 -23.18 -22.04 -4.43
N GLY A 217 -23.78 -20.89 -4.72
CA GLY A 217 -25.08 -20.48 -4.19
C GLY A 217 -25.04 -19.80 -2.81
N GLU A 218 -23.87 -19.42 -2.32
CA GLU A 218 -23.64 -18.91 -0.96
C GLU A 218 -23.81 -17.37 -0.86
N LYS A 219 -24.78 -16.82 -1.58
CA LYS A 219 -24.99 -15.36 -1.64
C LYS A 219 -25.35 -14.75 -0.27
N GLU A 220 -26.27 -15.37 0.47
CA GLU A 220 -26.70 -14.90 1.79
C GLU A 220 -25.54 -14.90 2.79
N PHE A 221 -24.68 -15.92 2.74
CA PHE A 221 -23.49 -15.97 3.57
C PHE A 221 -22.54 -14.79 3.30
N ILE A 222 -22.28 -14.46 2.03
CA ILE A 222 -21.42 -13.33 1.64
C ILE A 222 -21.99 -12.01 2.19
N GLU A 223 -23.28 -11.77 1.98
CA GLU A 223 -23.95 -10.55 2.46
C GLU A 223 -23.84 -10.42 3.98
N ASN A 224 -24.09 -11.49 4.73
CA ASN A 224 -23.94 -11.49 6.20
C ASN A 224 -22.48 -11.28 6.64
N ALA A 225 -21.54 -12.03 6.06
CA ALA A 225 -20.13 -11.99 6.43
C ALA A 225 -19.48 -10.62 6.16
N SER A 226 -19.92 -9.90 5.11
CA SER A 226 -19.42 -8.56 4.77
C SER A 226 -19.59 -7.53 5.88
N SER A 227 -20.55 -7.76 6.79
CA SER A 227 -20.85 -6.88 7.93
C SER A 227 -20.28 -7.36 9.27
N MET A 228 -19.46 -8.42 9.27
CA MET A 228 -19.02 -9.09 10.50
C MET A 228 -17.98 -8.29 11.30
N PHE A 229 -17.19 -7.45 10.64
CA PHE A 229 -16.07 -6.74 11.27
C PHE A 229 -16.11 -5.26 10.96
N TRP A 230 -15.89 -4.40 11.96
CA TRP A 230 -15.70 -2.96 11.77
C TRP A 230 -14.28 -2.55 12.15
N PHE A 231 -13.65 -1.76 11.28
CA PHE A 231 -12.29 -1.28 11.49
C PHE A 231 -12.30 0.25 11.51
N THR A 232 -11.88 0.83 12.62
CA THR A 232 -11.81 2.29 12.80
C THR A 232 -10.37 2.77 12.69
N TYR A 233 -10.19 3.98 12.14
CA TYR A 233 -8.89 4.66 12.07
C TYR A 233 -7.83 3.94 11.22
N VAL A 234 -8.26 3.22 10.17
CA VAL A 234 -7.34 2.55 9.23
C VAL A 234 -6.89 3.56 8.16
N PRO A 235 -5.58 3.83 8.01
CA PRO A 235 -5.11 4.77 7.01
C PRO A 235 -5.04 4.11 5.61
N HIS A 236 -6.14 4.10 4.86
CA HIS A 236 -6.26 3.33 3.60
C HIS A 236 -5.26 3.67 2.48
N HIS A 237 -4.65 4.86 2.51
CA HIS A 237 -3.68 5.29 1.49
C HIS A 237 -2.39 4.45 1.43
N TYR A 238 -2.11 3.59 2.42
CA TYR A 238 -0.94 2.68 2.38
C TYR A 238 -0.91 1.83 1.11
N ILE A 239 -2.09 1.56 0.54
CA ILE A 239 -2.26 0.67 -0.60
C ILE A 239 -1.58 1.24 -1.85
N LEU A 240 -1.46 2.57 -1.94
CA LEU A 240 -0.90 3.26 -3.09
C LEU A 240 0.54 2.84 -3.40
N GLU A 241 1.32 2.43 -2.39
CA GLU A 241 2.72 2.04 -2.55
C GLU A 241 2.97 0.52 -2.60
N GLU A 242 1.94 -0.33 -2.45
CA GLU A 242 2.15 -1.78 -2.32
C GLU A 242 2.82 -2.45 -3.52
N GLU A 243 2.59 -2.00 -4.74
CA GLU A 243 3.34 -2.50 -5.91
C GLU A 243 4.86 -2.33 -5.76
N LEU A 244 5.32 -1.25 -5.13
CA LEU A 244 6.73 -1.05 -4.83
C LEU A 244 7.18 -1.94 -3.66
N VAL A 245 6.32 -2.15 -2.67
CA VAL A 245 6.58 -3.04 -1.53
C VAL A 245 6.80 -4.47 -2.00
N TRP A 246 5.94 -4.98 -2.89
CA TRP A 246 6.08 -6.33 -3.46
C TRP A 246 7.37 -6.50 -4.25
N LYS A 247 7.74 -5.52 -5.09
CA LYS A 247 9.03 -5.52 -5.82
C LYS A 247 10.23 -5.53 -4.87
N PHE A 248 10.15 -4.78 -3.77
CA PHE A 248 11.20 -4.76 -2.77
C PHE A 248 11.32 -6.13 -2.07
N LEU A 249 10.19 -6.71 -1.65
CA LEU A 249 10.14 -8.04 -1.01
C LEU A 249 10.66 -9.14 -1.93
N GLU A 250 10.27 -9.12 -3.21
CA GLU A 250 10.75 -10.07 -4.21
C GLU A 250 12.27 -9.99 -4.37
N ALA A 251 12.82 -8.78 -4.50
CA ALA A 251 14.26 -8.60 -4.59
C ALA A 251 15.01 -9.04 -3.33
N ALA A 252 14.48 -8.68 -2.16
CA ALA A 252 15.07 -9.07 -0.87
C ALA A 252 15.08 -10.59 -0.69
N SER A 253 13.97 -11.26 -0.99
CA SER A 253 13.82 -12.72 -0.85
C SER A 253 14.73 -13.50 -1.79
N ASN A 254 15.02 -12.93 -2.97
CA ASN A 254 15.88 -13.52 -3.99
C ASN A 254 17.32 -12.98 -3.96
N ASN A 255 17.70 -12.23 -2.93
CA ASN A 255 19.02 -11.61 -2.77
C ASN A 255 19.47 -10.79 -4.00
N LYS A 256 18.53 -10.11 -4.66
CA LYS A 256 18.76 -9.28 -5.85
C LYS A 256 18.95 -7.81 -5.50
N LYS A 257 19.86 -7.13 -6.20
CA LYS A 257 20.04 -5.68 -6.08
C LYS A 257 18.86 -4.94 -6.68
N LEU A 258 18.65 -3.71 -6.22
CA LEU A 258 17.60 -2.81 -6.71
C LEU A 258 18.21 -1.61 -7.44
N LYS A 259 17.61 -1.21 -8.56
CA LYS A 259 17.74 0.15 -9.09
C LYS A 259 16.48 0.94 -8.71
N VAL A 260 16.68 2.09 -8.06
CA VAL A 260 15.60 2.91 -7.50
C VAL A 260 15.60 4.28 -8.14
N TRP A 261 14.42 4.75 -8.54
CA TRP A 261 14.17 6.13 -8.97
C TRP A 261 13.46 6.88 -7.85
N TYR A 262 14.08 7.94 -7.36
CA TYR A 262 13.70 8.61 -6.12
C TYR A 262 13.64 10.14 -6.27
N TRP A 263 12.61 10.75 -5.72
CA TRP A 263 12.46 12.21 -5.65
C TRP A 263 13.15 12.77 -4.40
N LEU A 264 14.01 13.78 -4.52
CA LEU A 264 14.73 14.41 -3.40
C LEU A 264 13.91 15.52 -2.73
N ARG A 265 14.00 15.68 -1.40
CA ARG A 265 13.10 16.55 -0.60
C ARG A 265 13.24 18.03 -0.91
N LYS A 266 14.46 18.50 -1.17
CA LYS A 266 14.79 19.94 -1.23
C LYS A 266 14.90 20.52 -2.64
N LYS A 267 14.81 19.71 -3.70
CA LYS A 267 15.19 20.15 -5.05
C LYS A 267 14.19 19.80 -6.15
N ASN A 268 13.05 19.20 -5.81
CA ASN A 268 12.15 18.54 -6.77
C ASN A 268 12.94 17.78 -7.88
N LYS A 269 14.06 17.17 -7.47
CA LYS A 269 15.03 16.56 -8.37
C LYS A 269 14.91 15.06 -8.23
N LYS A 270 14.75 14.40 -9.37
CA LYS A 270 14.80 12.94 -9.49
C LYS A 270 16.27 12.48 -9.49
N THR A 271 16.53 11.40 -8.78
CA THR A 271 17.82 10.69 -8.79
C THR A 271 17.56 9.20 -9.00
N GLU A 272 18.51 8.53 -9.64
CA GLU A 272 18.52 7.07 -9.71
C GLU A 272 19.82 6.52 -9.12
N PHE A 273 19.73 5.36 -8.47
CA PHE A 273 20.90 4.68 -7.91
C PHE A 273 20.63 3.19 -7.70
N VAL A 274 21.72 2.41 -7.66
CA VAL A 274 21.70 0.99 -7.30
C VAL A 274 21.91 0.85 -5.79
N CYS A 275 21.20 -0.08 -5.16
CA CYS A 275 21.26 -0.32 -3.73
C CYS A 275 20.88 -1.77 -3.36
N LEU A 276 21.13 -2.14 -2.11
CA LEU A 276 20.73 -3.40 -1.52
C LEU A 276 19.42 -3.20 -0.72
N PRO A 277 18.39 -4.04 -0.90
CA PRO A 277 17.21 -4.02 -0.06
C PRO A 277 17.56 -4.52 1.35
N VAL A 278 17.36 -3.70 2.40
CA VAL A 278 17.70 -4.08 3.78
C VAL A 278 16.46 -4.41 4.60
N ARG A 279 15.48 -3.50 4.66
CA ARG A 279 14.27 -3.69 5.48
C ARG A 279 13.14 -2.80 4.98
N ILE A 280 11.90 -3.27 5.17
CA ILE A 280 10.69 -2.45 5.04
C ILE A 280 10.20 -2.09 6.43
N VAL A 281 9.86 -0.82 6.64
CA VAL A 281 9.20 -0.34 7.85
C VAL A 281 7.84 0.24 7.45
N TYR A 282 6.80 -0.16 8.16
CA TYR A 282 5.44 0.37 8.02
C TYR A 282 5.06 1.16 9.27
N ASP A 283 4.69 2.42 9.08
CA ASP A 283 4.09 3.25 10.12
C ASP A 283 2.60 2.96 10.20
N VAL A 284 2.19 2.17 11.20
CA VAL A 284 0.78 1.84 11.43
C VAL A 284 -0.08 3.06 11.78
N LYS A 285 0.51 4.14 12.31
CA LYS A 285 -0.24 5.35 12.69
C LYS A 285 -0.46 6.26 11.50
N LEU A 286 0.56 6.41 10.65
CA LEU A 286 0.50 7.31 9.51
C LEU A 286 0.17 6.60 8.19
N GLY A 287 0.08 5.28 8.16
CA GLY A 287 -0.14 4.50 6.93
C GLY A 287 1.02 4.58 5.94
N ARG A 288 2.26 4.80 6.40
CA ARG A 288 3.41 5.11 5.52
C ARG A 288 4.42 3.99 5.47
N TRP A 289 4.86 3.67 4.26
CA TRP A 289 5.95 2.75 4.00
C TRP A 289 7.30 3.46 3.89
N TYR A 290 8.34 2.81 4.40
CA TYR A 290 9.72 3.24 4.29
C TYR A 290 10.59 2.06 3.85
N PHE A 291 11.38 2.27 2.81
CA PHE A 291 12.39 1.33 2.36
C PHE A 291 13.74 1.73 2.95
N LEU A 292 14.29 0.86 3.81
CA LEU A 292 15.67 0.95 4.24
C LEU A 292 16.53 0.23 3.22
N VAL A 293 17.45 0.96 2.60
CA VAL A 293 18.36 0.43 1.58
C VAL A 293 19.81 0.69 1.97
N ALA A 294 20.70 -0.23 1.62
CA ALA A 294 22.13 -0.01 1.72
C ALA A 294 22.65 0.52 0.38
N LYS A 295 23.29 1.69 0.41
CA LYS A 295 24.04 2.21 -0.72
C LYS A 295 25.48 2.39 -0.26
N GLU A 296 26.39 1.64 -0.86
CA GLU A 296 27.78 1.55 -0.40
C GLU A 296 27.80 1.16 1.09
N GLU A 297 28.33 2.01 1.95
CA GLU A 297 28.44 1.77 3.39
C GLU A 297 27.44 2.60 4.23
N GLU A 298 26.45 3.24 3.58
CA GLU A 298 25.38 4.00 4.23
C GLU A 298 24.02 3.31 4.12
N VAL A 299 23.21 3.42 5.17
CA VAL A 299 21.79 3.05 5.12
C VAL A 299 20.95 4.29 4.88
N LEU A 300 20.10 4.23 3.88
CA LEU A 300 19.17 5.31 3.52
C LEU A 300 17.75 4.86 3.84
N ALA A 301 17.01 5.72 4.54
CA ALA A 301 15.57 5.58 4.71
C ALA A 301 14.83 6.36 3.62
N LEU A 302 14.12 5.63 2.77
CA LEU A 302 13.37 6.18 1.65
C LEU A 302 11.86 6.08 1.95
N PRO A 303 11.16 7.19 2.21
CA PRO A 303 9.70 7.16 2.23
C PRO A 303 9.19 6.69 0.86
N ALA A 304 8.39 5.61 0.86
CA ALA A 304 8.00 4.93 -0.37
C ALA A 304 7.19 5.83 -1.31
N TRP A 305 6.42 6.78 -0.77
CA TRP A 305 5.65 7.74 -1.58
C TRP A 305 6.52 8.67 -2.44
N ARG A 306 7.84 8.72 -2.19
CA ARG A 306 8.83 9.48 -2.96
C ARG A 306 9.63 8.60 -3.94
N VAL A 307 9.42 7.29 -3.89
CA VAL A 307 9.96 6.33 -4.85
C VAL A 307 8.99 6.24 -6.01
N GLU A 308 9.50 6.50 -7.21
CA GLU A 308 8.69 6.45 -8.43
C GLU A 308 8.67 5.05 -9.03
N LYS A 309 9.82 4.37 -9.00
CA LYS A 309 10.02 3.05 -9.60
C LYS A 309 11.10 2.28 -8.85
N ILE A 310 10.89 0.98 -8.75
CA ILE A 310 11.90 -0.02 -8.38
C ILE A 310 12.06 -0.98 -9.55
N GLU A 311 13.30 -1.32 -9.86
CA GLU A 311 13.66 -2.36 -10.82
C GLU A 311 14.58 -3.38 -10.14
N ILE A 312 14.23 -4.65 -10.28
CA ILE A 312 15.01 -5.77 -9.74
C ILE A 312 16.10 -6.10 -10.75
N LEU A 313 17.36 -6.01 -10.32
CA LEU A 313 18.51 -6.30 -11.17
C LEU A 313 18.81 -7.80 -11.18
N GLN A 314 19.45 -8.27 -12.24
CA GLN A 314 19.95 -9.64 -12.30
C GLN A 314 21.09 -9.89 -11.31
N GLU A 315 21.88 -8.84 -11.04
CA GLU A 315 22.94 -8.84 -10.04
C GLU A 315 22.41 -9.19 -8.65
N SER A 316 23.10 -10.13 -8.00
CA SER A 316 22.78 -10.56 -6.63
C SER A 316 23.76 -9.92 -5.63
N PHE A 317 23.41 -9.95 -4.35
CA PHE A 317 24.29 -9.52 -3.26
C PHE A 317 24.46 -10.65 -2.23
N ASN A 318 25.52 -10.58 -1.42
CA ASN A 318 25.71 -11.52 -0.32
C ASN A 318 24.91 -11.07 0.90
N PRO A 319 23.95 -11.85 1.42
CA PRO A 319 23.12 -11.48 2.57
C PRO A 319 23.92 -11.15 3.83
N LYS A 320 25.15 -11.69 3.97
CA LYS A 320 26.05 -11.35 5.09
C LYS A 320 26.39 -9.86 5.15
N GLN A 321 26.31 -9.12 4.04
CA GLN A 321 26.50 -7.67 4.00
C GLN A 321 25.39 -6.91 4.73
N ILE A 322 24.20 -7.50 4.87
CA ILE A 322 23.04 -6.89 5.50
C ILE A 322 23.05 -7.08 7.02
N LEU A 323 23.58 -8.20 7.52
CA LEU A 323 23.52 -8.56 8.95
C LEU A 323 24.01 -7.44 9.90
N PRO A 324 25.16 -6.78 9.67
CA PRO A 324 25.60 -5.67 10.52
C PRO A 324 24.64 -4.47 10.48
N LEU A 325 24.02 -4.21 9.32
CA LEU A 325 23.07 -3.12 9.13
C LEU A 325 21.74 -3.42 9.83
N ALA A 326 21.27 -4.67 9.78
CA ALA A 326 20.07 -5.10 10.48
C ALA A 326 20.22 -4.91 12.01
N ASN A 327 21.37 -5.28 12.57
CA ASN A 327 21.68 -5.06 13.99
C ASN A 327 21.72 -3.57 14.36
N LEU A 328 22.25 -2.70 13.48
CA LEU A 328 22.22 -1.25 13.68
C LEU A 328 20.78 -0.72 13.66
N ILE A 329 19.96 -1.19 12.72
CA ILE A 329 18.56 -0.77 12.56
C ILE A 329 17.71 -1.19 13.77
N GLU A 330 17.94 -2.36 14.37
CA GLU A 330 17.23 -2.78 15.60
C GLU A 330 17.49 -1.85 16.80
N LYS A 331 18.58 -1.07 16.78
CA LYS A 331 18.84 -0.03 17.80
C LYS A 331 18.21 1.33 17.46
N CYS A 332 17.76 1.52 16.23
CA CYS A 332 17.20 2.80 15.80
C CYS A 332 15.76 2.93 16.27
N PHE A 333 15.39 4.12 16.71
CA PHE A 333 13.99 4.45 16.91
C PHE A 333 13.36 4.76 15.55
N PHE A 334 12.51 3.85 15.06
CA PHE A 334 11.81 3.96 13.78
C PHE A 334 12.75 3.89 12.54
N VAL A 335 12.80 4.91 11.68
CA VAL A 335 13.51 4.85 10.37
C VAL A 335 14.81 5.67 10.33
N SER A 336 15.10 6.46 11.36
CA SER A 336 16.35 7.22 11.43
C SER A 336 17.55 6.33 11.72
N VAL A 337 18.26 5.94 10.67
CA VAL A 337 19.57 5.29 10.81
C VAL A 337 20.64 6.37 10.92
N PRO A 338 21.51 6.33 11.95
CA PRO A 338 22.54 7.34 12.13
C PRO A 338 23.52 7.31 10.94
N LYS A 339 23.79 8.48 10.36
CA LYS A 339 24.91 8.63 9.44
C LYS A 339 26.21 8.52 10.22
N ARG A 340 27.27 8.02 9.59
CA ARG A 340 28.60 7.78 10.20
C ARG A 340 29.13 8.87 11.14
N LYS A 341 28.75 10.14 10.95
CA LYS A 341 29.17 11.29 11.78
C LYS A 341 28.35 11.54 13.04
N LYS A 342 27.13 11.01 13.16
CA LYS A 342 26.27 11.15 14.35
C LYS A 342 26.07 9.76 14.95
N GLY A 343 26.56 9.57 16.18
CA GLY A 343 26.33 8.34 16.94
C GLY A 343 24.93 8.32 17.56
N PHE A 344 24.77 7.48 18.58
CA PHE A 344 23.58 7.46 19.42
C PHE A 344 23.74 8.47 20.56
N GLU A 345 22.65 9.15 20.92
CA GLU A 345 22.58 10.08 22.03
C GLU A 345 21.77 9.43 23.17
N LYS A 346 22.33 9.41 24.38
CA LYS A 346 21.63 8.92 25.57
C LYS A 346 20.61 9.94 26.05
N ILE A 347 19.40 9.47 26.30
CA ILE A 347 18.32 10.23 26.92
C ILE A 347 17.79 9.50 28.16
N THR A 348 17.26 10.27 29.10
CA THR A 348 16.59 9.76 30.28
C THR A 348 15.20 10.39 30.37
N ILE A 349 14.18 9.57 30.57
CA ILE A 349 12.79 10.01 30.64
C ILE A 349 12.18 9.45 31.91
N ARG A 350 11.51 10.30 32.69
CA ARG A 350 10.66 9.87 33.79
C ARG A 350 9.23 9.74 33.30
N PHE A 351 8.64 8.58 33.53
CA PHE A 351 7.25 8.29 33.21
C PHE A 351 6.40 8.22 34.48
N LYS A 352 5.18 8.76 34.40
CA LYS A 352 4.16 8.62 35.45
C LYS A 352 3.21 7.46 35.13
N ASN A 353 3.04 6.56 36.10
CA ASN A 353 2.09 5.47 36.07
C ASN A 353 0.64 6.02 36.10
N PRO A 354 -0.33 5.33 35.47
CA PRO A 354 -1.72 5.70 35.62
C PRO A 354 -2.19 5.42 37.06
N SER A 355 -2.78 6.41 37.72
CA SER A 355 -3.25 6.32 39.11
C SER A 355 -4.53 5.50 39.28
N ASN A 356 -5.37 5.39 38.23
CA ASN A 356 -6.70 4.77 38.29
C ASN A 356 -6.85 3.57 37.33
N SER A 357 -5.79 2.79 37.13
CA SER A 357 -5.84 1.63 36.23
C SER A 357 -5.12 0.44 36.84
N SER A 358 -5.79 -0.71 36.90
CA SER A 358 -5.18 -1.99 37.27
C SER A 358 -4.09 -2.42 36.26
N TYR A 359 -4.15 -1.89 35.03
CA TYR A 359 -3.17 -2.12 33.99
C TYR A 359 -2.33 -0.88 33.71
N ASN A 360 -1.01 -0.99 33.91
CA ASN A 360 -0.07 0.07 33.59
C ASN A 360 0.22 0.12 32.08
N PHE A 361 -0.70 0.73 31.33
CA PHE A 361 -0.58 0.87 29.88
C PHE A 361 0.64 1.70 29.45
N VAL A 362 1.14 2.61 30.31
CA VAL A 362 2.32 3.44 30.03
C VAL A 362 3.57 2.55 30.02
N LEU A 363 3.81 1.79 31.08
CA LEU A 363 4.95 0.87 31.18
C LEU A 363 4.89 -0.22 30.11
N ALA A 364 3.70 -0.78 29.88
CA ALA A 364 3.52 -1.80 28.84
C ALA A 364 3.85 -1.26 27.44
N ARG A 365 3.42 -0.03 27.13
CA ARG A 365 3.73 0.63 25.88
C ARG A 365 5.23 0.94 25.73
N VAL A 366 5.87 1.43 26.79
CA VAL A 366 7.33 1.67 26.80
C VAL A 366 8.10 0.39 26.52
N LYS A 367 7.78 -0.71 27.21
CA LYS A 367 8.44 -2.02 26.99
C LYS A 367 8.26 -2.54 25.57
N ARG A 368 7.07 -2.33 24.98
CA ARG A 368 6.76 -2.75 23.62
C ARG A 368 7.50 -1.93 22.56
N GLU A 369 7.56 -0.61 22.74
CA GLU A 369 8.03 0.33 21.71
C GLU A 369 9.52 0.69 21.84
N LEU A 370 10.12 0.59 23.04
CA LEU A 370 11.55 0.81 23.29
C LEU A 370 12.27 -0.49 23.63
N LYS A 371 12.59 -1.27 22.60
CA LYS A 371 13.33 -2.53 22.75
C LYS A 371 14.69 -2.29 23.43
N ASN A 372 15.04 -3.12 24.41
CA ASN A 372 16.31 -3.04 25.16
C ASN A 372 16.50 -1.77 26.00
N ALA A 373 15.45 -1.00 26.26
CA ALA A 373 15.53 0.14 27.18
C ALA A 373 15.83 -0.33 28.62
N ARG A 374 16.64 0.45 29.35
CA ARG A 374 16.85 0.23 30.78
C ARG A 374 15.74 0.93 31.54
N ILE A 375 14.96 0.18 32.30
CA ILE A 375 13.80 0.68 33.03
C ILE A 375 14.05 0.49 34.52
N ASN A 376 14.08 1.60 35.26
CA ASN A 376 14.30 1.62 36.70
C ASN A 376 13.03 2.15 37.39
N ARG A 377 12.45 1.38 38.31
CA ARG A 377 11.34 1.87 39.13
C ARG A 377 11.90 2.85 40.16
N VAL A 378 11.34 4.06 40.20
CA VAL A 378 11.74 5.08 41.18
C VAL A 378 10.87 4.96 42.43
N ASP A 379 9.55 4.87 42.23
CA ASP A 379 8.56 4.71 43.31
C ASP A 379 7.30 3.97 42.78
N GLU A 380 6.17 4.05 43.49
CA GLU A 380 4.90 3.46 43.05
C GLU A 380 4.25 4.21 41.89
N GLU A 381 4.47 5.52 41.80
CA GLU A 381 3.85 6.39 40.80
C GLU A 381 4.72 6.58 39.56
N THR A 382 6.02 6.32 39.62
CA THR A 382 6.95 6.69 38.55
C THR A 382 8.05 5.67 38.28
N PHE A 383 8.52 5.67 37.04
CA PHE A 383 9.69 4.92 36.59
C PHE A 383 10.52 5.75 35.63
N GLU A 384 11.81 5.47 35.57
CA GLU A 384 12.76 6.11 34.66
C GLU A 384 13.22 5.15 33.58
N VAL A 385 13.42 5.70 32.39
CA VAL A 385 13.86 4.96 31.22
C VAL A 385 15.11 5.62 30.68
N GLU A 386 16.20 4.87 30.62
CA GLU A 386 17.39 5.25 29.87
C GLU A 386 17.36 4.58 28.49
N TYR A 387 17.57 5.38 27.45
CA TYR A 387 17.53 4.92 26.07
C TYR A 387 18.55 5.63 25.19
N GLU A 388 19.03 4.93 24.16
CA GLU A 388 19.96 5.45 23.16
C GLU A 388 19.22 5.71 21.85
N LEU A 389 19.31 6.94 21.33
CA LEU A 389 18.61 7.35 20.11
C LEU A 389 19.56 7.78 19.02
N SER A 390 19.32 7.31 17.81
CA SER A 390 20.01 7.76 16.59
C SER A 390 19.53 9.14 16.12
N ASN A 391 18.29 9.51 16.42
CA ASN A 391 17.71 10.81 16.08
C ASN A 391 16.62 11.21 17.08
N ILE A 392 16.98 12.11 17.99
CA ILE A 392 16.07 12.67 19.00
C ILE A 392 14.84 13.36 18.39
N LYS A 393 14.92 13.92 17.17
CA LYS A 393 13.78 14.64 16.57
C LYS A 393 12.63 13.71 16.20
N GLU A 394 12.91 12.50 15.72
CA GLU A 394 11.86 11.51 15.41
C GLU A 394 11.17 11.00 16.67
N PHE A 395 11.86 11.06 17.81
CA PHE A 395 11.36 10.61 19.10
C PHE A 395 10.29 11.53 19.71
N LYS A 396 10.28 12.81 19.34
CA LYS A 396 9.35 13.82 19.89
C LYS A 396 7.89 13.46 19.74
N GLY A 397 7.47 13.02 18.54
CA GLY A 397 6.07 12.69 18.28
C GLY A 397 5.57 11.55 19.17
N TRP A 398 6.44 10.58 19.43
CA TRP A 398 6.17 9.49 20.35
C TRP A 398 6.05 9.97 21.79
N LEU A 399 6.99 10.81 22.27
CA LEU A 399 6.92 11.41 23.60
C LEU A 399 5.66 12.25 23.81
N ARG A 400 5.27 13.07 22.82
CA ARG A 400 4.08 13.91 22.89
C ARG A 400 2.80 13.10 23.12
N SER A 401 2.74 11.87 22.62
CA SER A 401 1.59 10.98 22.81
C SER A 401 1.40 10.46 24.25
N PHE A 402 2.34 10.74 25.16
CA PHE A 402 2.19 10.48 26.60
C PHE A 402 1.73 11.71 27.39
N CYS A 403 1.64 12.88 26.75
CA CYS A 403 1.25 14.14 27.38
C CYS A 403 2.05 14.41 28.68
N GLU A 404 1.37 14.69 29.78
CA GLU A 404 1.96 14.99 31.09
C GLU A 404 2.66 13.79 31.74
N ARG A 405 2.51 12.58 31.20
CA ARG A 405 3.11 11.36 31.77
C ARG A 405 4.54 11.13 31.36
N ALA A 406 5.11 11.90 30.44
CA ALA A 406 6.50 11.75 30.04
C ALA A 406 7.28 13.05 30.25
N LEU A 407 8.27 13.00 31.15
CA LEU A 407 9.18 14.10 31.44
C LEU A 407 10.59 13.74 31.00
N VAL A 408 11.11 14.47 30.00
CA VAL A 408 12.52 14.35 29.62
C VAL A 408 13.40 14.96 30.72
N LEU A 409 14.30 14.16 31.28
CA LEU A 409 15.26 14.62 32.28
C LEU A 409 16.48 15.21 31.58
N SER A 410 16.96 16.36 32.06
CA SER A 410 18.08 17.11 31.46
C SER A 410 19.45 16.53 31.83
N THR A 411 19.66 15.22 31.67
CA THR A 411 20.88 14.51 32.07
C THR A 411 22.03 14.65 31.07
N THR A 412 21.73 15.02 29.83
CA THR A 412 22.68 15.27 28.73
C THR A 412 22.33 16.58 28.01
N GLU A 413 23.28 17.18 27.30
CA GLU A 413 23.04 18.36 26.44
C GLU A 413 21.85 18.15 25.49
N ALA A 414 21.83 16.99 24.84
CA ALA A 414 20.81 16.62 23.88
C ALA A 414 19.42 16.50 24.53
N SER A 415 19.35 15.89 25.72
CA SER A 415 18.10 15.79 26.48
C SER A 415 17.60 17.14 27.01
N ARG A 416 18.50 18.07 27.38
CA ARG A 416 18.15 19.42 27.81
C ARG A 416 17.51 20.20 26.66
N LYS A 417 18.16 20.18 25.50
CA LYS A 417 17.62 20.79 24.28
C LYS A 417 16.27 20.19 23.87
N LEU A 418 16.14 18.87 23.94
CA LEU A 418 14.86 18.19 23.68
C LEU A 418 13.76 18.67 24.62
N ARG A 419 14.07 18.77 25.92
CA ARG A 419 13.13 19.24 26.94
C ARG A 419 12.68 20.68 26.66
N GLU A 420 13.61 21.59 26.37
CA GLU A 420 13.30 22.98 26.02
C GLU A 420 12.42 23.08 24.77
N GLU A 421 12.77 22.34 23.71
CA GLU A 421 11.97 22.29 22.49
C GLU A 421 10.55 21.76 22.76
N MET A 422 10.41 20.69 23.56
CA MET A 422 9.09 20.15 23.93
C MET A 422 8.25 21.13 24.76
N ILE A 423 8.87 21.84 25.72
CA ILE A 423 8.16 22.85 26.53
C ILE A 423 7.65 23.97 25.63
N ASN A 424 8.47 24.46 24.70
CA ASN A 424 8.07 25.51 23.77
C ASN A 424 6.95 25.05 22.83
N GLU A 425 7.02 23.81 22.33
CA GLU A 425 5.94 23.23 21.52
C GLU A 425 4.62 23.14 22.30
N TRP A 426 4.64 22.71 23.56
CA TRP A 426 3.42 22.68 24.39
C TRP A 426 2.85 24.08 24.66
N LYS A 427 3.70 25.09 24.88
CA LYS A 427 3.26 26.50 25.00
C LYS A 427 2.59 26.99 23.71
N GLU A 428 3.14 26.65 22.55
CA GLU A 428 2.55 26.99 21.26
C GLU A 428 1.20 26.29 21.04
N ILE A 429 1.10 25.00 21.40
CA ILE A 429 -0.15 24.25 21.37
C ILE A 429 -1.20 24.94 22.26
N LEU A 430 -0.89 25.24 23.52
CA LEU A 430 -1.81 25.90 24.45
C LEU A 430 -2.31 27.25 23.91
N LYS A 431 -1.41 28.05 23.33
CA LYS A 431 -1.76 29.32 22.69
C LYS A 431 -2.79 29.17 21.57
N ASN A 432 -2.72 28.08 20.79
CA ASN A 432 -3.67 27.81 19.71
C ASN A 432 -5.05 27.34 20.20
N TYR A 433 -5.14 26.80 21.42
CA TYR A 433 -6.40 26.40 22.05
C TYR A 433 -7.12 27.56 22.78
N GLY A 434 -6.57 28.79 22.70
CA GLY A 434 -7.16 29.97 23.31
C GLY A 434 -6.84 30.14 24.80
N ASP A 435 -5.93 29.33 25.35
CA ASP A 435 -5.51 29.49 26.74
C ASP A 435 -4.39 30.54 26.87
N ILE A 436 -4.65 31.43 27.82
CA ILE A 436 -4.05 32.75 28.04
C ILE A 436 -2.69 32.61 28.75
N SER A 437 -1.74 33.47 28.33
CA SER A 437 -0.49 33.90 29.00
C SER A 437 0.16 33.01 30.05
#